data_AF-A0A6P1BFM4-F1
#
_entry.id   AF-A0A6P1BFM4-F1
#
_cell.length_a   1.000
_cell.length_b   1.000
_cell.length_c   1.000
_cell.angle_alpha   90.00
_cell.angle_beta   90.00
_cell.angle_gamma   90.00
#
_symmetry.space_group_name_H-M   'P 1'
#
loop_
_entity.id
_entity.type
_entity.pdbx_description
1 polymer ?
#
loop_
_entity_poly.entity_id
_entity_poly.type
_entity_poly.pdbx_seq_one_letter_code
_entity_poly.pdbx_strand_id
1 'polypeptide(L)'
;MMIVPAGVKVHLALGYTDMRKGLDGLAALVQEHLKKDPFSGHLFAFRGKKASTLKILFWDGNGLCLFSKRLDQGGFIWPRMSDPGGTVTLSPAQLAMLIEGIDWRTPERRWRPAIAG
;
A
#
# COMPACT_ATOMS: atom_id res chain seq x y z
N MET A 1 0.81 -9.50 11.88
CA MET A 1 -0.41 -9.33 11.05
C MET A 1 -0.90 -7.91 11.25
N MET A 2 -1.05 -7.12 10.18
CA MET A 2 -1.62 -5.77 10.27
C MET A 2 -3.15 -5.88 10.21
N ILE A 3 -3.84 -5.50 11.28
CA ILE A 3 -5.31 -5.45 11.29
C ILE A 3 -5.71 -4.09 10.71
N VAL A 4 -6.45 -4.12 9.60
CA VAL A 4 -6.98 -2.91 8.95
C VAL A 4 -8.45 -2.76 9.35
N PRO A 5 -8.84 -1.72 10.09
CA PRO A 5 -10.24 -1.50 10.47
C PRO A 5 -11.18 -1.42 9.27
N ALA A 6 -12.45 -1.76 9.48
CA ALA A 6 -13.49 -1.62 8.46
C ALA A 6 -13.61 -0.15 8.01
N GLY A 7 -13.72 0.08 6.69
CA GLY A 7 -13.79 1.42 6.10
C GLY A 7 -12.45 2.10 5.80
N VAL A 8 -11.32 1.54 6.28
CA VAL A 8 -9.99 2.02 5.92
C VAL A 8 -9.66 1.63 4.48
N LYS A 9 -9.34 2.64 3.66
CA LYS A 9 -8.88 2.43 2.28
C LYS A 9 -7.37 2.28 2.25
N VAL A 10 -6.90 1.36 1.40
CA VAL A 10 -5.47 1.18 1.13
C VAL A 10 -5.16 1.76 -0.24
N HIS A 11 -4.51 2.92 -0.25
CA HIS A 11 -4.06 3.61 -1.45
C HIS A 11 -2.64 3.19 -1.81
N LEU A 12 -2.50 2.50 -2.93
CA LEU A 12 -1.21 2.15 -3.51
C LEU A 12 -0.79 3.24 -4.51
N ALA A 13 0.24 4.02 -4.17
CA ALA A 13 0.73 5.10 -5.02
C ALA A 13 1.34 4.56 -6.33
N LEU A 14 0.94 5.10 -7.48
CA LEU A 14 1.49 4.66 -8.76
C LEU A 14 2.93 5.17 -8.97
N GLY A 15 3.72 4.42 -9.74
CA GLY A 15 5.13 4.76 -10.01
C GLY A 15 6.10 4.29 -8.94
N TYR A 16 7.14 5.07 -8.68
CA TYR A 16 8.12 4.83 -7.62
C TYR A 16 8.35 6.10 -6.80
N THR A 17 8.74 5.92 -5.55
CA THR A 17 8.98 7.01 -4.62
C THR A 17 10.40 6.95 -4.09
N ASP A 18 10.99 8.10 -3.80
CA ASP A 18 12.25 8.16 -3.07
C ASP A 18 12.06 7.66 -1.63
N MET A 19 12.58 6.46 -1.36
CA MET A 19 12.45 5.79 -0.06
C MET A 19 13.30 6.43 1.05
N ARG A 20 14.12 7.46 0.75
CA ARG A 20 14.78 8.27 1.78
C ARG A 20 13.81 9.15 2.57
N LYS A 21 12.61 9.40 2.05
CA LYS A 21 11.58 10.18 2.74
C LYS A 21 11.10 9.45 4.01
N GLY A 22 11.10 10.19 5.12
CA GLY A 22 10.51 9.79 6.40
C GLY A 22 9.01 10.09 6.46
N LEU A 23 8.47 10.21 7.66
CA LEU A 23 7.04 10.50 7.91
C LEU A 23 6.58 11.76 7.17
N ASP A 24 7.21 12.91 7.44
CA ASP A 24 6.79 14.19 6.88
C ASP A 24 6.94 14.25 5.37
N GLY A 25 8.03 13.70 4.84
CA GLY A 25 8.27 13.69 3.40
C GLY A 25 7.28 12.82 2.64
N LEU A 26 6.79 11.73 3.25
CA LEU A 26 5.73 10.91 2.66
C LEU A 26 4.36 11.55 2.84
N ALA A 27 4.08 12.18 3.99
CA ALA A 27 2.85 12.92 4.21
C ALA A 27 2.68 14.07 3.19
N ALA A 28 3.76 14.82 2.94
CA ALA A 28 3.79 15.85 1.90
C ALA A 28 3.50 15.27 0.51
N LEU A 29 4.04 14.09 0.17
CA LEU A 29 3.71 13.41 -1.09
C LEU A 29 2.22 13.02 -1.18
N VAL A 30 1.63 12.51 -0.10
CA VAL A 30 0.19 12.19 -0.07
C VAL A 30 -0.64 13.45 -0.36
N GLN A 31 -0.31 14.55 0.28
CA GLN A 31 -1.06 15.81 0.14
C GLN A 31 -0.84 16.46 -1.23
N GLU A 32 0.41 16.62 -1.64
CA GLU A 32 0.75 17.41 -2.82
C GLU A 32 0.58 16.65 -4.13
N HIS A 33 0.91 15.36 -4.15
CA HIS A 33 0.93 14.57 -5.38
C HIS A 33 -0.30 13.68 -5.50
N LEU A 34 -0.68 12.98 -4.43
CA LEU A 34 -1.86 12.11 -4.46
C LEU A 34 -3.16 12.88 -4.23
N LYS A 35 -3.09 14.16 -3.85
CA LYS A 35 -4.23 15.04 -3.54
C LYS A 35 -5.19 14.40 -2.51
N LYS A 36 -4.62 13.78 -1.48
CA LYS A 36 -5.35 13.09 -0.40
C LYS A 36 -4.92 13.66 0.95
N ASP A 37 -5.76 13.41 1.96
CA ASP A 37 -5.44 13.79 3.34
C ASP A 37 -4.56 12.71 4.01
N PRO A 38 -3.31 13.00 4.37
CA PRO A 38 -2.45 12.06 5.09
C PRO A 38 -2.95 11.71 6.50
N PHE A 39 -3.87 12.50 7.07
CA PHE A 39 -4.43 12.31 8.41
C PHE A 39 -5.78 11.58 8.43
N SER A 40 -6.27 11.15 7.25
CA SER A 40 -7.59 10.50 7.08
C SER A 40 -7.76 9.13 7.76
N GLY A 41 -6.70 8.58 8.36
CA GLY A 41 -6.67 7.20 8.84
C GLY A 41 -6.58 6.14 7.74
N HIS A 42 -6.46 6.56 6.47
CA HIS A 42 -6.20 5.66 5.35
C HIS A 42 -4.73 5.26 5.26
N LEU A 43 -4.49 4.13 4.60
CA LEU A 43 -3.16 3.57 4.39
C LEU A 43 -2.62 4.03 3.04
N PHE A 44 -1.41 4.58 3.01
CA PHE A 44 -0.74 5.02 1.79
C PHE A 44 0.54 4.22 1.57
N ALA A 45 0.52 3.32 0.60
CA ALA A 45 1.60 2.41 0.28
C ALA A 45 2.46 2.92 -0.88
N PHE A 46 3.77 2.91 -0.69
CA PHE A 46 4.78 3.40 -1.63
C PHE A 46 5.86 2.34 -1.84
N ARG A 47 6.41 2.27 -3.06
CA ARG A 47 7.59 1.45 -3.36
C ARG A 47 8.80 2.27 -3.76
N GLY A 48 9.99 1.73 -3.50
CA GLY A 48 11.23 2.25 -4.08
C GLY A 48 11.43 1.85 -5.54
N LYS A 49 12.33 2.54 -6.26
CA LYS A 49 12.66 2.27 -7.67
C LYS A 49 13.09 0.82 -7.94
N LYS A 50 13.86 0.21 -7.02
CA LYS A 50 14.28 -1.20 -7.09
C LYS A 50 13.19 -2.19 -6.68
N ALA A 51 12.01 -1.71 -6.28
CA ALA A 51 10.88 -2.49 -5.79
C ALA A 51 11.16 -3.40 -4.58
N SER A 52 12.35 -3.37 -3.97
CA SER A 52 12.67 -4.19 -2.80
C SER A 52 12.22 -3.59 -1.46
N THR A 53 11.72 -2.35 -1.45
CA THR A 53 11.26 -1.65 -0.25
C THR A 53 9.84 -1.16 -0.42
N LEU A 54 9.01 -1.44 0.58
CA LEU A 54 7.65 -0.98 0.76
C LEU A 54 7.59 -0.11 2.01
N LYS A 55 6.95 1.06 1.89
CA LYS A 55 6.61 1.93 3.01
C LYS A 55 5.09 2.15 3.02
N ILE A 56 4.47 2.07 4.19
CA ILE A 56 3.04 2.35 4.37
C ILE A 56 2.90 3.42 5.45
N LEU A 57 2.41 4.59 5.04
CA LEU A 57 2.10 5.72 5.91
C LEU A 57 0.62 5.67 6.33
N PHE A 58 0.33 5.96 7.58
CA PHE A 58 -1.03 6.18 8.08
C PHE A 58 -1.03 7.03 9.35
N TRP A 59 -2.15 7.68 9.61
CA TRP A 59 -2.42 8.34 10.89
C TRP A 59 -3.28 7.42 11.76
N ASP A 60 -2.90 7.22 13.02
CA ASP A 60 -3.61 6.32 13.94
C ASP A 60 -4.65 7.02 14.83
N GLY A 61 -4.78 8.34 14.70
CA GLY A 61 -5.64 9.17 15.54
C GLY A 61 -4.85 10.16 16.40
N ASN A 62 -3.60 9.84 16.76
CA ASN A 62 -2.73 10.70 17.57
C ASN A 62 -1.35 10.96 16.95
N GLY A 63 -0.93 10.16 15.97
CA GLY A 63 0.39 10.25 15.37
C GLY A 63 0.46 9.69 13.96
N LEU A 64 1.44 10.20 13.19
CA LEU A 64 1.82 9.60 11.92
C LEU A 64 2.66 8.35 12.21
N CYS A 65 2.27 7.25 11.60
CA CYS A 65 2.91 5.95 11.69
C CYS A 65 3.47 5.54 10.34
N LEU A 66 4.62 4.86 10.36
CA LEU A 66 5.29 4.35 9.16
C LEU A 66 5.66 2.89 9.36
N PHE A 67 5.00 2.02 8.61
CA PHE A 67 5.47 0.65 8.41
C PHE A 67 6.48 0.62 7.27
N SER A 68 7.62 -0.05 7.47
CA SER A 68 8.65 -0.22 6.45
C SER A 68 9.07 -1.68 6.36
N LYS A 69 9.01 -2.25 5.15
CA LYS A 69 9.45 -3.63 4.88
C LYS A 69 10.42 -3.64 3.71
N ARG A 70 11.51 -4.40 3.87
CA ARG A 70 12.45 -4.73 2.80
C ARG A 70 12.35 -6.23 2.51
N LEU A 71 12.30 -6.61 1.24
CA LEU A 71 12.45 -8.00 0.82
C LEU A 71 13.93 -8.33 0.69
N ASP A 72 14.33 -9.50 1.17
CA ASP A 72 15.71 -9.99 1.02
C ASP A 72 15.98 -10.50 -0.40
N GLN A 73 14.94 -10.96 -1.10
CA GLN A 73 14.99 -11.39 -2.50
C GLN A 73 13.76 -10.93 -3.28
N GLY A 74 13.93 -10.66 -4.57
CA GLY A 74 12.86 -10.21 -5.46
C GLY A 74 12.43 -8.76 -5.22
N GLY A 75 11.18 -8.45 -5.59
CA GLY A 75 10.62 -7.12 -5.46
C GLY A 75 9.09 -7.15 -5.40
N PHE A 76 8.52 -6.16 -4.75
CA PHE A 76 7.08 -5.95 -4.68
C PHE A 76 6.50 -5.73 -6.07
N ILE A 77 5.44 -6.49 -6.37
CA ILE A 77 4.69 -6.33 -7.61
C ILE A 77 3.90 -5.03 -7.57
N TRP A 78 4.09 -4.20 -8.60
CA TRP A 78 3.46 -2.89 -8.71
C TRP A 78 2.58 -2.80 -9.97
N PRO A 79 1.51 -1.99 -9.98
CA PRO A 79 0.76 -1.73 -11.20
C PRO A 79 1.67 -1.12 -12.26
N ARG A 80 1.45 -1.49 -13.53
CA ARG A 80 2.06 -0.78 -14.66
C ARG A 80 1.51 0.65 -14.66
N MET A 81 2.36 1.61 -15.02
CA MET A 81 2.00 3.03 -14.99
C MET A 81 0.82 3.30 -15.93
N SER A 82 -0.34 3.59 -15.34
CA SER A 82 -1.40 4.35 -15.97
C SER A 82 -1.53 5.63 -15.16
N ASP A 83 -0.91 6.70 -15.65
CA ASP A 83 -0.83 8.05 -15.06
C ASP A 83 0.03 8.22 -13.78
N PRO A 84 1.21 8.89 -13.86
CA PRO A 84 2.01 9.23 -12.69
C PRO A 84 1.26 10.19 -11.75
N GLY A 85 1.04 9.79 -10.51
CA GLY A 85 0.35 10.61 -9.49
C GLY A 85 -0.99 10.03 -9.01
N GLY A 86 -1.50 9.00 -9.68
CA GLY A 86 -2.69 8.27 -9.24
C GLY A 86 -2.43 7.28 -8.10
N THR A 87 -3.52 6.72 -7.56
CA THR A 87 -3.49 5.60 -6.62
C THR A 87 -4.44 4.50 -7.09
N VAL A 88 -4.10 3.23 -6.86
CA VAL A 88 -5.09 2.14 -6.91
C VAL A 88 -5.50 1.73 -5.50
N THR A 89 -6.75 1.33 -5.31
CA THR A 89 -7.23 0.90 -3.98
C THR A 89 -7.07 -0.61 -3.84
N LEU A 90 -6.50 -1.06 -2.72
CA LEU A 90 -6.39 -2.47 -2.37
C LEU A 90 -7.43 -2.87 -1.33
N SER A 91 -7.93 -4.10 -1.43
CA SER A 91 -8.61 -4.76 -0.31
C SER A 91 -7.60 -5.15 0.79
N PRO A 92 -8.05 -5.40 2.03
CA PRO A 92 -7.18 -5.89 3.10
C PRO A 92 -6.42 -7.18 2.73
N ALA A 93 -7.08 -8.10 2.02
CA ALA A 93 -6.43 -9.33 1.53
C ALA A 93 -5.31 -9.04 0.52
N GLN A 94 -5.55 -8.10 -0.41
CA GLN A 94 -4.52 -7.67 -1.37
C GLN A 94 -3.36 -6.95 -0.69
N LEU A 95 -3.62 -6.16 0.35
CA LEU A 95 -2.55 -5.58 1.15
C LEU A 95 -1.72 -6.66 1.86
N ALA A 96 -2.35 -7.67 2.45
CA ALA A 96 -1.65 -8.78 3.08
C ALA A 96 -0.74 -9.51 2.09
N MET A 97 -1.26 -9.87 0.91
CA MET A 97 -0.48 -10.46 -0.18
C MET A 97 0.69 -9.57 -0.60
N LEU A 98 0.45 -8.27 -0.79
CA LEU A 98 1.50 -7.31 -1.14
C LEU A 98 2.60 -7.27 -0.08
N ILE A 99 2.24 -7.20 1.21
CA ILE A 99 3.20 -7.19 2.32
C ILE A 99 4.03 -8.48 2.32
N GLU A 100 3.44 -9.63 1.99
CA GLU A 100 4.13 -10.92 1.87
C GLU A 100 5.01 -11.04 0.60
N GLY A 101 4.92 -10.09 -0.34
CA GLY A 101 5.64 -10.14 -1.61
C GLY A 101 4.94 -10.99 -2.68
N ILE A 102 3.68 -11.37 -2.43
CA ILE A 102 2.83 -12.13 -3.36
C ILE A 102 2.19 -11.17 -4.38
N ASP A 103 1.94 -11.65 -5.61
CA ASP A 103 1.21 -10.87 -6.61
C ASP A 103 -0.26 -10.66 -6.21
N TRP A 104 -0.52 -9.48 -5.63
CA TRP A 104 -1.84 -9.09 -5.14
C TRP A 104 -2.85 -8.79 -6.27
N ARG A 105 -2.41 -8.68 -7.54
CA ARG A 105 -3.29 -8.39 -8.69
C ARG A 105 -4.08 -9.61 -9.12
N THR A 106 -3.53 -10.79 -8.85
CA THR A 106 -4.16 -12.08 -9.15
C THR A 106 -4.44 -12.79 -7.83
N PRO A 107 -5.41 -12.30 -7.03
CA PRO A 107 -5.83 -13.06 -5.86
C PRO A 107 -6.39 -14.39 -6.37
N GLU A 108 -5.65 -15.50 -6.23
CA GLU A 108 -6.20 -16.82 -6.49
C GLU A 108 -7.45 -16.95 -5.62
N ARG A 109 -8.64 -16.87 -6.24
CA ARG A 109 -9.88 -17.30 -5.58
C ARG A 109 -9.79 -18.82 -5.47
N ARG A 110 -9.12 -19.31 -4.43
CA ARG A 110 -9.25 -20.71 -4.02
C ARG A 110 -10.69 -20.91 -3.61
N TRP A 111 -11.42 -21.60 -4.49
CA TRP A 111 -12.66 -22.32 -4.30
C TRP A 111 -13.67 -21.69 -3.32
N ARG A 112 -14.80 -21.25 -3.87
CA ARG A 112 -15.99 -20.86 -3.09
C ARG A 112 -16.98 -22.02 -3.16
N PRO A 113 -17.46 -22.58 -2.03
CA PRO A 113 -18.51 -23.59 -2.10
C PRO A 113 -19.72 -23.01 -2.83
N ALA A 114 -20.18 -23.72 -3.86
CA ALA A 114 -21.30 -23.29 -4.71
C ALA A 114 -22.66 -23.53 -4.04
N ILE A 115 -22.68 -24.32 -2.97
CA ILE A 115 -23.90 -24.75 -2.28
C ILE A 115 -23.56 -24.79 -0.78
N ALA A 116 -24.44 -24.25 0.05
CA ALA A 116 -24.45 -24.59 1.46
C ALA A 116 -25.01 -26.02 1.55
N GLY A 117 -24.17 -26.96 1.95
CA GLY A 117 -24.62 -28.23 2.51
C GLY A 117 -24.75 -28.06 4.00
#